data_AF-A0A7G7LE64-F1
#
_entry.id   AF-A0A7G7LE64-F1
#
_cell.length_a   1.000
_cell.length_b   1.000
_cell.length_c   1.000
_cell.angle_alpha   90.00
_cell.angle_beta   90.00
_cell.angle_gamma   90.00
#
_symmetry.space_group_name_H-M   'P 1'
#
loop_
_entity.id
_entity.type
_entity.pdbx_description
1 polymer ?
#
loop_
_entity_poly.entity_id
_entity_poly.type
_entity_poly.pdbx_seq_one_letter_code
_entity_poly.pdbx_strand_id
1 'polypeptide(L)'
;MSGNVSQTHAARDGLDTAWTGDNNEWWDWYLTLADNGGDDSPLLELVEPPALPEPTADELEALLAEAYPVTPEQVAAFARDGFVKLQGVLPPAAVSRLRRLLTEHLAAGGRDRPAGRFTSDELMWTQSADIAAFVLSRRLGRIVADLLGAADVRVYHDNVLAKEPACGRTPWHFDDHHFPIDSQQVATVWMPLQQTPRQMGPLSFARGVDLHQLVDDVPFSTKDASYDRAVSGAFADAQVSVEDGPFELGEISVHSSLCFHTAGPNRTTAPRMVLATTYFADGAKVVPSPTLVSGEWQQFLPGAQPGEVIDTPMNPIVS
;
A
#
# COMPACT_ATOMS: atom_id res chain seq x y z
N MET A 1 -0.41 -10.02 18.90
CA MET A 1 0.08 -8.92 19.77
C MET A 1 -0.98 -7.82 19.72
N SER A 2 -1.39 -7.29 20.88
CA SER A 2 -2.51 -6.33 20.98
C SER A 2 -2.00 -4.88 20.96
N GLY A 3 -2.68 -4.01 20.21
CA GLY A 3 -2.48 -2.56 20.24
C GLY A 3 -2.02 -1.97 18.91
N ASN A 4 -2.75 -0.97 18.42
CA ASN A 4 -2.26 0.00 17.44
C ASN A 4 -1.21 0.91 18.10
N VAL A 5 -0.08 1.14 17.45
CA VAL A 5 1.06 1.90 18.00
C VAL A 5 0.73 3.40 18.11
N SER A 6 -0.27 3.89 17.37
CA SER A 6 -0.46 5.33 17.11
C SER A 6 -1.00 6.19 18.25
N GLN A 7 -1.59 5.61 19.31
CA GLN A 7 -2.20 6.43 20.36
C GLN A 7 -1.18 7.23 21.18
N THR A 8 0.09 6.81 21.22
CA THR A 8 1.11 7.47 22.04
C THR A 8 1.76 8.68 21.33
N HIS A 9 1.78 8.71 19.99
CA HIS A 9 2.53 9.71 19.21
C HIS A 9 1.67 10.84 18.63
N ALA A 10 0.41 10.57 18.27
CA ALA A 10 -0.43 11.55 17.57
C ALA A 10 -0.66 12.85 18.37
N ALA A 11 -0.73 12.75 19.71
CA ALA A 11 -0.89 13.91 20.59
C ALA A 11 0.41 14.72 20.79
N ARG A 12 1.58 14.08 20.59
CA ARG A 12 2.91 14.72 20.79
C ARG A 12 3.26 15.66 19.63
N ASP A 13 2.87 15.28 18.41
CA ASP A 13 3.40 15.88 17.18
C ASP A 13 2.43 16.89 16.51
N GLY A 14 1.38 17.32 17.22
CA GLY A 14 0.45 18.37 16.73
C GLY A 14 -0.38 17.94 15.52
N LEU A 15 -0.69 16.64 15.43
CA LEU A 15 -1.57 16.05 14.41
C LEU A 15 -3.04 16.07 14.87
N ASP A 16 -3.44 17.10 15.63
CA ASP A 16 -4.74 17.25 16.29
C ASP A 16 -5.75 18.12 15.51
N THR A 17 -5.40 18.58 14.30
CA THR A 17 -6.29 19.29 13.36
C THR A 17 -6.75 18.44 12.17
N ALA A 18 -8.07 18.37 11.92
CA ALA A 18 -8.64 17.59 10.83
C ALA A 18 -8.18 18.07 9.44
N TRP A 19 -7.82 17.12 8.57
CA TRP A 19 -7.59 17.39 7.15
C TRP A 19 -8.92 17.81 6.51
N THR A 20 -8.92 18.90 5.75
CA THR A 20 -10.14 19.43 5.13
C THR A 20 -10.12 19.35 3.60
N GLY A 21 -9.01 18.90 3.01
CA GLY A 21 -8.89 18.68 1.57
C GLY A 21 -9.38 17.30 1.17
N ASP A 22 -9.35 17.00 -0.13
CA ASP A 22 -9.62 15.66 -0.63
C ASP A 22 -8.38 14.74 -0.54
N ASN A 23 -8.55 13.47 -0.94
CA ASN A 23 -7.49 12.45 -0.94
C ASN A 23 -6.29 12.82 -1.83
N ASN A 24 -6.52 13.43 -3.00
CA ASN A 24 -5.43 13.79 -3.90
C ASN A 24 -4.68 15.03 -3.40
N GLU A 25 -5.38 16.00 -2.80
CA GLU A 25 -4.74 17.12 -2.11
C GLU A 25 -3.88 16.64 -0.93
N TRP A 26 -4.32 15.59 -0.22
CA TRP A 26 -3.52 14.96 0.84
C TRP A 26 -2.23 14.37 0.28
N TRP A 27 -2.31 13.63 -0.83
CA TRP A 27 -1.12 13.07 -1.49
C TRP A 27 -0.18 14.15 -2.04
N ASP A 28 -0.73 15.20 -2.66
CA ASP A 28 0.05 16.33 -3.16
C ASP A 28 0.86 16.96 -2.03
N TRP A 29 0.26 17.17 -0.85
CA TRP A 29 0.96 17.62 0.34
C TRP A 29 1.97 16.58 0.86
N TYR A 30 1.56 15.32 1.02
CA TYR A 30 2.37 14.28 1.64
C TYR A 30 3.67 14.01 0.88
N LEU A 31 3.64 14.08 -0.46
CA LEU A 31 4.82 13.94 -1.31
C LEU A 31 5.82 15.08 -1.13
N THR A 32 5.39 16.27 -0.68
CA THR A 32 6.32 17.37 -0.36
C THR A 32 7.19 17.09 0.86
N LEU A 33 6.79 16.13 1.70
CA LEU A 33 7.53 15.72 2.89
C LEU A 33 8.67 14.74 2.56
N ALA A 34 8.82 14.31 1.31
CA ALA A 34 9.93 13.49 0.87
C ALA A 34 11.16 14.34 0.52
N ASP A 35 12.34 13.92 1.00
CA ASP A 35 13.61 14.49 0.56
C ASP A 35 13.98 13.95 -0.83
N ASN A 36 13.51 14.61 -1.87
CA ASN A 36 13.57 14.09 -3.24
C ASN A 36 14.98 14.00 -3.83
N GLY A 37 15.98 14.70 -3.29
CA GLY A 37 17.35 14.74 -3.81
C GLY A 37 17.40 15.14 -5.29
N GLY A 38 17.69 16.41 -5.61
CA GLY A 38 17.54 16.98 -6.96
C GLY A 38 18.26 16.20 -8.06
N ASP A 39 17.53 15.37 -8.80
CA ASP A 39 18.02 14.67 -9.98
C ASP A 39 17.16 15.03 -11.20
N ASP A 40 17.72 15.91 -12.02
CA ASP A 40 17.10 16.46 -13.23
C ASP A 40 17.49 15.67 -14.49
N SER A 41 18.02 14.44 -14.36
CA SER A 41 18.40 13.65 -15.53
C SER A 41 17.15 13.28 -16.37
N PRO A 42 17.30 13.12 -17.70
CA PRO A 42 16.19 12.76 -18.57
C PRO A 42 15.45 11.49 -18.13
N LEU A 43 14.14 11.47 -18.36
CA LEU A 43 13.31 10.29 -18.12
C LEU A 43 13.72 9.15 -19.04
N LEU A 44 13.73 7.93 -18.50
CA LEU A 44 14.02 6.72 -19.24
C LEU A 44 12.78 6.26 -20.01
N GLU A 45 12.97 6.03 -21.30
CA GLU A 45 11.92 5.45 -22.12
C GLU A 45 11.73 3.98 -21.74
N LEU A 46 10.49 3.60 -21.43
CA LEU A 46 10.11 2.21 -21.23
C LEU A 46 9.26 1.73 -22.39
N VAL A 47 9.60 0.56 -22.89
CA VAL A 47 8.80 -0.13 -23.90
C VAL A 47 7.63 -0.79 -23.19
N GLU A 48 6.40 -0.39 -23.53
CA GLU A 48 5.23 -1.10 -23.04
C GLU A 48 5.21 -2.54 -23.58
N PRO A 49 5.00 -3.55 -22.72
CA PRO A 49 4.89 -4.92 -23.18
C PRO A 49 3.66 -5.08 -24.10
N PRO A 50 3.70 -6.01 -25.07
CA PRO A 50 2.57 -6.26 -25.93
C PRO A 50 1.35 -6.71 -25.11
N ALA A 51 0.15 -6.34 -25.57
CA ALA A 51 -1.09 -6.79 -24.96
C ALA A 51 -1.16 -8.32 -24.96
N LEU A 52 -1.50 -8.89 -23.81
CA LEU A 52 -1.71 -10.32 -23.65
C LEU A 52 -3.20 -10.66 -23.87
N PRO A 53 -3.53 -11.87 -24.33
CA PRO A 53 -4.92 -12.30 -24.40
C PRO A 53 -5.51 -12.29 -22.99
N GLU A 54 -6.50 -11.43 -22.75
CA GLU A 54 -7.11 -11.27 -21.44
C GLU A 54 -7.97 -12.48 -21.08
N PRO A 55 -7.93 -12.97 -19.83
CA PRO A 55 -8.86 -14.01 -19.39
C PRO A 55 -10.29 -13.46 -19.43
N THR A 56 -11.26 -14.33 -19.66
CA THR A 56 -12.68 -14.06 -19.42
C THR A 56 -12.94 -13.79 -17.92
N ALA A 57 -14.12 -13.26 -17.57
CA ALA A 57 -14.47 -13.03 -16.16
C ALA A 57 -14.44 -14.34 -15.35
N ASP A 58 -15.00 -15.42 -15.90
CA ASP A 58 -15.03 -16.73 -15.25
C ASP A 58 -13.63 -17.33 -15.06
N GLU A 59 -12.75 -17.20 -16.06
CA GLU A 59 -11.35 -17.65 -15.94
C GLU A 59 -10.58 -16.84 -14.90
N LEU A 60 -10.82 -15.53 -14.82
CA LEU A 60 -10.23 -14.66 -13.81
C LEU A 60 -10.71 -15.04 -12.40
N GLU A 61 -12.01 -15.26 -12.23
CA GLU A 61 -12.60 -15.67 -10.96
C GLU A 61 -12.04 -17.02 -10.50
N ALA A 62 -12.01 -18.02 -11.38
CA ALA A 62 -11.45 -19.34 -11.06
C ALA A 62 -9.99 -19.26 -10.62
N LEU A 63 -9.20 -18.40 -11.27
CA LEU A 63 -7.81 -18.16 -10.93
C LEU A 63 -7.62 -17.48 -9.57
N LEU A 64 -8.43 -16.46 -9.30
CA LEU A 64 -8.40 -15.69 -8.06
C LEU A 64 -9.02 -16.45 -6.87
N ALA A 65 -9.71 -17.56 -7.13
CA ALA A 65 -10.16 -18.51 -6.13
C ALA A 65 -9.09 -19.59 -5.78
N GLU A 66 -8.11 -19.82 -6.67
CA GLU A 66 -7.05 -20.80 -6.45
C GLU A 66 -6.04 -20.30 -5.42
N ALA A 67 -5.74 -21.13 -4.43
CA ALA A 67 -4.78 -20.82 -3.39
C ALA A 67 -3.36 -20.69 -3.96
N TYR A 68 -2.63 -19.66 -3.53
CA TYR A 68 -1.20 -19.53 -3.76
C TYR A 68 -0.46 -20.07 -2.54
N PRO A 69 0.47 -21.04 -2.70
CA PRO A 69 1.19 -21.60 -1.57
C PRO A 69 2.23 -20.60 -1.02
N VAL A 70 2.05 -20.18 0.22
CA VAL A 70 3.07 -19.43 0.97
C VAL A 70 3.93 -20.42 1.77
N THR A 71 5.25 -20.38 1.61
CA THR A 71 6.15 -21.32 2.30
C THR A 71 6.42 -20.90 3.75
N PRO A 72 6.81 -21.84 4.64
CA PRO A 72 7.22 -21.49 6.01
C PRO A 72 8.36 -20.47 6.05
N GLU A 73 9.28 -20.49 5.08
CA GLU A 73 10.37 -19.53 4.97
C GLU A 73 9.86 -18.12 4.63
N GLN A 74 8.84 -18.01 3.77
CA GLN A 74 8.19 -16.74 3.45
C GLN A 74 7.42 -16.18 4.64
N VAL A 75 6.70 -17.02 5.39
CA VAL A 75 6.04 -16.62 6.64
C VAL A 75 7.07 -16.13 7.67
N ALA A 76 8.16 -16.88 7.86
CA ALA A 76 9.23 -16.48 8.78
C ALA A 76 9.94 -15.19 8.34
N ALA A 77 10.15 -15.00 7.03
CA ALA A 77 10.71 -13.76 6.49
C ALA A 77 9.78 -12.57 6.73
N PHE A 78 8.47 -12.71 6.47
CA PHE A 78 7.49 -11.67 6.72
C PHE A 78 7.42 -11.30 8.22
N ALA A 79 7.37 -12.29 9.11
CA ALA A 79 7.32 -12.06 10.55
C ALA A 79 8.58 -11.34 11.10
N ARG A 80 9.75 -11.57 10.48
CA ARG A 80 11.02 -10.94 10.87
C ARG A 80 11.19 -9.56 10.23
N ASP A 81 11.04 -9.48 8.92
CA ASP A 81 11.40 -8.30 8.12
C ASP A 81 10.25 -7.30 7.99
N GLY A 82 9.01 -7.72 8.30
CA GLY A 82 7.80 -6.92 8.13
C GLY A 82 7.22 -6.97 6.71
N PHE A 83 7.89 -7.59 5.74
CA PHE A 83 7.41 -7.73 4.37
C PHE A 83 7.90 -9.01 3.70
N VAL A 84 7.28 -9.35 2.57
CA VAL A 84 7.74 -10.38 1.64
C VAL A 84 7.36 -10.00 0.20
N LYS A 85 8.19 -10.38 -0.77
CA LYS A 85 7.86 -10.34 -2.20
C LYS A 85 7.55 -11.74 -2.70
N LEU A 86 6.44 -11.89 -3.42
CA LEU A 86 5.93 -13.16 -3.90
C LEU A 86 5.78 -13.13 -5.42
N GLN A 87 6.51 -14.00 -6.10
CA GLN A 87 6.54 -14.07 -7.56
C GLN A 87 5.44 -14.97 -8.10
N GLY A 88 4.94 -14.65 -9.30
CA GLY A 88 3.94 -15.47 -9.99
C GLY A 88 2.63 -15.61 -9.23
N VAL A 89 2.29 -14.65 -8.36
CA VAL A 89 1.00 -14.65 -7.66
C VAL A 89 -0.12 -14.46 -8.65
N LEU A 90 0.08 -13.60 -9.66
CA LEU A 90 -0.89 -13.34 -10.72
C LEU A 90 -0.30 -13.66 -12.09
N PRO A 91 -1.05 -14.28 -13.00
CA PRO A 91 -0.60 -14.40 -14.37
C PRO A 91 -0.52 -13.02 -15.04
N PRO A 92 0.47 -12.84 -15.92
CA PRO A 92 0.60 -11.62 -16.73
C PRO A 92 -0.69 -11.14 -17.39
N ALA A 93 -1.52 -12.05 -17.93
CA ALA A 93 -2.77 -11.70 -18.60
C ALA A 93 -3.82 -11.08 -17.67
N ALA A 94 -3.92 -11.55 -16.41
CA ALA A 94 -4.82 -10.97 -15.41
C ALA A 94 -4.36 -9.56 -15.02
N VAL A 95 -3.05 -9.38 -14.86
CA VAL A 95 -2.44 -8.07 -14.57
C VAL A 95 -2.67 -7.09 -15.73
N SER A 96 -2.50 -7.53 -16.98
CA SER A 96 -2.77 -6.73 -18.16
C SER A 96 -4.23 -6.26 -18.24
N ARG A 97 -5.20 -7.15 -17.98
CA ARG A 97 -6.62 -6.80 -17.93
C ARG A 97 -6.89 -5.72 -16.88
N LEU A 98 -6.37 -5.91 -15.66
CA LEU A 98 -6.54 -4.92 -14.58
C LEU A 98 -5.88 -3.58 -14.94
N ARG A 99 -4.66 -3.59 -15.50
CA ARG A 99 -3.97 -2.37 -15.98
C ARG A 99 -4.83 -1.60 -16.97
N ARG A 100 -5.41 -2.28 -17.97
CA ARG A 100 -6.27 -1.65 -18.98
C ARG A 100 -7.49 -1.00 -18.34
N LEU A 101 -8.21 -1.73 -17.47
CA LEU A 101 -9.41 -1.23 -16.80
C LEU A 101 -9.14 -0.01 -15.93
N LEU A 102 -8.04 -0.02 -15.17
CA LEU A 102 -7.65 1.15 -14.38
C LEU A 102 -7.20 2.33 -15.26
N THR A 103 -6.54 2.06 -16.38
CA THR A 103 -6.19 3.12 -17.36
C THR A 103 -7.45 3.79 -17.91
N GLU A 104 -8.45 2.99 -18.31
CA GLU A 104 -9.74 3.46 -18.81
C GLU A 104 -10.51 4.23 -17.74
N HIS A 105 -10.55 3.72 -16.50
CA HIS A 105 -11.19 4.40 -15.38
C HIS A 105 -10.57 5.77 -15.10
N LEU A 106 -9.24 5.83 -15.02
CA LEU A 106 -8.51 7.06 -14.78
C LEU A 106 -8.70 8.07 -15.92
N ALA A 107 -8.77 7.61 -17.17
CA ALA A 107 -9.06 8.48 -18.32
C ALA A 107 -10.50 9.00 -18.32
N ALA A 108 -11.47 8.16 -17.96
CA ALA A 108 -12.90 8.52 -17.94
C ALA A 108 -13.23 9.53 -16.83
N GLY A 109 -12.48 9.53 -15.72
CA GLY A 109 -12.64 10.49 -14.63
C GLY A 109 -12.35 11.95 -15.02
N GLY A 110 -11.87 12.23 -16.23
CA GLY A 110 -11.65 13.59 -16.74
C GLY A 110 -10.62 14.40 -15.94
N ARG A 111 -9.84 13.72 -15.09
CA ARG A 111 -8.80 14.34 -14.26
C ARG A 111 -7.54 14.53 -15.10
N ASP A 112 -7.06 15.76 -15.14
CA ASP A 112 -5.74 16.04 -15.70
C ASP A 112 -4.68 15.28 -14.87
N ARG A 113 -3.80 14.55 -15.55
CA ARG A 113 -2.67 13.82 -14.97
C ARG A 113 -1.38 14.50 -15.44
N PRO A 114 -1.12 15.74 -14.98
CA PRO A 114 0.08 16.44 -15.38
C PRO A 114 1.31 15.64 -14.94
N ALA A 115 2.40 15.80 -15.69
CA ALA A 115 3.68 15.23 -15.31
C ALA A 115 4.03 15.60 -13.86
N GLY A 116 4.62 14.67 -13.13
CA GLY A 116 4.97 14.84 -11.72
C GLY A 116 3.86 14.44 -10.73
N ARG A 117 2.62 14.24 -11.18
CA ARG A 117 1.49 13.98 -10.28
C ARG A 117 1.50 12.57 -9.69
N PHE A 118 1.05 12.48 -8.45
CA PHE A 118 0.59 11.24 -7.84
C PHE A 118 -0.94 11.27 -7.75
N THR A 119 -1.58 10.17 -8.13
CA THR A 119 -3.04 10.04 -8.05
C THR A 119 -3.40 8.83 -7.20
N SER A 120 -4.45 9.00 -6.39
CA SER A 120 -5.02 7.94 -5.56
C SER A 120 -6.54 7.94 -5.65
N ASP A 121 -7.10 6.76 -5.89
CA ASP A 121 -8.54 6.49 -5.88
C ASP A 121 -8.84 5.32 -4.95
N GLU A 122 -9.69 5.54 -3.96
CA GLU A 122 -9.98 4.59 -2.90
C GLU A 122 -11.35 3.91 -3.10
N LEU A 123 -11.52 2.73 -2.49
CA LEU A 123 -12.78 1.98 -2.54
C LEU A 123 -13.23 1.64 -3.98
N MET A 124 -12.26 1.45 -4.87
CA MET A 124 -12.51 1.18 -6.28
C MET A 124 -13.19 -0.18 -6.52
N TRP A 125 -13.03 -1.12 -5.60
CA TRP A 125 -13.77 -2.38 -5.61
C TRP A 125 -15.29 -2.18 -5.56
N THR A 126 -15.79 -1.10 -4.95
CA THR A 126 -17.23 -0.80 -4.90
C THR A 126 -17.78 -0.27 -6.22
N GLN A 127 -16.89 0.19 -7.11
CA GLN A 127 -17.23 0.86 -8.36
C GLN A 127 -17.03 -0.04 -9.58
N SER A 128 -16.27 -1.14 -9.44
CA SER A 128 -15.95 -2.04 -10.54
C SER A 128 -15.90 -3.49 -10.08
N ALA A 129 -16.75 -4.34 -10.67
CA ALA A 129 -16.77 -5.77 -10.41
C ALA A 129 -15.43 -6.45 -10.75
N ASP A 130 -14.73 -5.96 -11.78
CA ASP A 130 -13.41 -6.49 -12.15
C ASP A 130 -12.36 -6.16 -11.08
N ILE A 131 -12.38 -4.96 -10.49
CA ILE A 131 -11.48 -4.60 -9.39
C ILE A 131 -11.86 -5.39 -8.14
N ALA A 132 -13.16 -5.52 -7.86
CA ALA A 132 -13.67 -6.32 -6.75
C ALA A 132 -13.20 -7.77 -6.82
N ALA A 133 -13.09 -8.36 -8.01
CA ALA A 133 -12.58 -9.71 -8.17
C ALA A 133 -11.18 -9.87 -7.58
N PHE A 134 -10.29 -8.89 -7.76
CA PHE A 134 -8.94 -8.91 -7.15
C PHE A 134 -8.98 -8.60 -5.66
N VAL A 135 -9.63 -7.50 -5.27
CA VAL A 135 -9.67 -7.01 -3.88
C VAL A 135 -10.28 -8.03 -2.94
N LEU A 136 -11.37 -8.67 -3.36
CA LEU A 136 -12.11 -9.68 -2.59
C LEU A 136 -11.63 -11.12 -2.88
N SER A 137 -10.51 -11.30 -3.60
CA SER A 137 -10.06 -12.63 -4.00
C SER A 137 -9.64 -13.47 -2.82
N ARG A 138 -10.07 -14.75 -2.84
CA ARG A 138 -9.62 -15.74 -1.87
C ARG A 138 -8.11 -15.96 -1.91
N ARG A 139 -7.52 -15.90 -3.10
CA ARG A 139 -6.09 -16.02 -3.31
C ARG A 139 -5.30 -15.00 -2.50
N LEU A 140 -5.63 -13.71 -2.60
CA LEU A 140 -4.91 -12.66 -1.87
C LEU A 140 -5.25 -12.70 -0.37
N GLY A 141 -6.52 -12.90 -0.02
CA GLY A 141 -6.93 -13.02 1.39
C GLY A 141 -6.23 -14.16 2.11
N ARG A 142 -6.13 -15.35 1.49
CA ARG A 142 -5.42 -16.50 2.08
C ARG A 142 -3.92 -16.26 2.24
N ILE A 143 -3.26 -15.64 1.24
CA ILE A 143 -1.84 -15.24 1.37
C ILE A 143 -1.66 -14.38 2.62
N VAL A 144 -2.49 -13.36 2.80
CA VAL A 144 -2.37 -12.44 3.93
C VAL A 144 -2.70 -13.14 5.24
N ALA A 145 -3.73 -13.99 5.29
CA ALA A 145 -4.08 -14.78 6.47
C ALA A 145 -2.92 -15.70 6.89
N ASP A 146 -2.28 -16.39 5.94
CA ASP A 146 -1.12 -17.25 6.21
C ASP A 146 0.08 -16.46 6.74
N LEU A 147 0.39 -15.31 6.16
CA LEU A 147 1.50 -14.44 6.58
C LEU A 147 1.26 -13.81 7.96
N LEU A 148 0.02 -13.43 8.26
CA LEU A 148 -0.36 -12.88 9.57
C LEU A 148 -0.53 -13.96 10.66
N GLY A 149 -0.63 -15.23 10.29
CA GLY A 149 -1.00 -16.30 11.21
C GLY A 149 -2.46 -16.22 11.69
N ALA A 150 -3.33 -15.61 10.88
CA ALA A 150 -4.75 -15.46 11.17
C ALA A 150 -5.57 -16.63 10.59
N ALA A 151 -6.66 -16.97 11.27
CA ALA A 151 -7.63 -17.92 10.71
C ALA A 151 -8.25 -17.33 9.45
N ASP A 152 -8.76 -16.10 9.57
CA ASP A 152 -9.39 -15.35 8.51
C ASP A 152 -8.98 -13.89 8.50
N VAL A 153 -9.08 -13.24 7.33
CA VAL A 153 -8.84 -11.80 7.16
C VAL A 153 -10.01 -11.12 6.46
N ARG A 154 -10.15 -9.83 6.75
CA ARG A 154 -11.13 -8.91 6.16
C ARG A 154 -10.45 -7.83 5.35
N VAL A 155 -11.14 -7.32 4.34
CA VAL A 155 -10.70 -6.14 3.58
C VAL A 155 -10.93 -4.87 4.40
N TYR A 156 -9.92 -4.02 4.50
CA TYR A 156 -10.05 -2.66 5.04
C TYR A 156 -10.45 -1.68 3.92
N HIS A 157 -9.58 -1.51 2.92
CA HIS A 157 -9.86 -0.78 1.69
C HIS A 157 -8.90 -1.21 0.57
N ASP A 158 -9.23 -0.83 -0.65
CA ASP A 158 -8.30 -0.81 -1.78
C ASP A 158 -7.98 0.63 -2.21
N ASN A 159 -6.83 0.79 -2.84
CA ASN A 159 -6.35 2.05 -3.37
C ASN A 159 -5.66 1.83 -4.72
N VAL A 160 -6.16 2.50 -5.74
CA VAL A 160 -5.53 2.58 -7.06
C VAL A 160 -4.55 3.74 -7.04
N LEU A 161 -3.26 3.43 -7.16
CA LEU A 161 -2.18 4.40 -7.06
C LEU A 161 -1.47 4.56 -8.40
N ALA A 162 -1.31 5.81 -8.84
CA ALA A 162 -0.53 6.14 -10.02
C ALA A 162 0.57 7.15 -9.70
N LYS A 163 1.81 6.84 -10.10
CA LYS A 163 2.89 7.83 -10.21
C LYS A 163 3.11 8.19 -11.67
N GLU A 164 2.80 9.42 -12.04
CA GLU A 164 3.10 9.94 -13.37
C GLU A 164 4.61 10.00 -13.64
N PRO A 165 5.02 10.06 -14.91
CA PRO A 165 6.39 10.45 -15.28
C PRO A 165 6.86 11.69 -14.50
N ALA A 166 8.08 11.64 -13.98
CA ALA A 166 8.70 12.66 -13.12
C ALA A 166 8.07 12.83 -11.71
N CYS A 167 7.12 11.98 -11.30
CA CYS A 167 6.58 12.04 -9.95
C CYS A 167 7.67 11.73 -8.90
N GLY A 168 7.69 12.53 -7.83
CA GLY A 168 8.67 12.42 -6.76
C GLY A 168 8.55 11.15 -5.90
N ARG A 169 9.42 11.04 -4.90
CA ARG A 169 9.46 9.96 -3.92
C ARG A 169 8.27 10.07 -2.95
N THR A 170 7.81 8.93 -2.46
CA THR A 170 6.95 8.87 -1.26
C THR A 170 7.88 8.79 -0.04
N PRO A 171 7.71 9.60 1.02
CA PRO A 171 8.65 9.62 2.16
C PRO A 171 8.66 8.27 2.90
N TRP A 172 9.66 8.06 3.76
CA TRP A 172 9.66 6.92 4.69
C TRP A 172 8.49 6.99 5.65
N HIS A 173 7.76 5.88 5.79
CA HIS A 173 6.65 5.74 6.71
C HIS A 173 6.35 4.26 6.99
N PHE A 174 5.43 4.03 7.91
CA PHE A 174 4.75 2.76 8.12
C PHE A 174 3.25 3.05 8.29
N ASP A 175 2.42 2.08 7.94
CA ASP A 175 0.99 2.33 7.73
C ASP A 175 0.15 2.31 9.01
N ASP A 176 0.68 1.78 10.13
CA ASP A 176 -0.10 1.54 11.36
C ASP A 176 -0.84 2.78 11.90
N HIS A 177 -0.25 3.97 11.70
CA HIS A 177 -0.88 5.23 12.09
C HIS A 177 -2.10 5.62 11.25
N HIS A 178 -2.20 5.11 10.02
CA HIS A 178 -3.26 5.44 9.07
C HIS A 178 -4.51 4.57 9.25
N PHE A 179 -4.42 3.47 9.98
CA PHE A 179 -5.51 2.51 10.12
C PHE A 179 -6.07 2.54 11.56
N PRO A 180 -7.36 2.87 11.78
CA PRO A 180 -7.96 2.87 13.11
C PRO A 180 -8.31 1.45 13.55
N ILE A 181 -7.43 0.48 13.30
CA ILE A 181 -7.62 -0.94 13.61
C ILE A 181 -6.75 -1.25 14.84
N ASP A 182 -7.38 -1.72 15.91
CA ASP A 182 -6.72 -2.13 17.17
C ASP A 182 -6.13 -3.53 17.05
N SER A 183 -5.18 -3.68 16.13
CA SER A 183 -4.47 -4.93 15.85
C SER A 183 -3.18 -4.63 15.07
N GLN A 184 -2.11 -5.37 15.36
CA GLN A 184 -0.90 -5.38 14.54
C GLN A 184 -0.97 -6.40 13.39
N GLN A 185 -2.02 -7.22 13.36
CA GLN A 185 -2.27 -8.17 12.28
C GLN A 185 -2.99 -7.47 11.13
N VAL A 186 -2.30 -6.49 10.54
CA VAL A 186 -2.75 -5.70 9.40
C VAL A 186 -1.64 -5.72 8.36
N ALA A 187 -1.98 -5.99 7.11
CA ALA A 187 -1.01 -6.03 6.03
C ALA A 187 -1.61 -5.56 4.70
N THR A 188 -0.77 -4.94 3.90
CA THR A 188 -1.13 -4.42 2.59
C THR A 188 -0.49 -5.27 1.51
N VAL A 189 -1.31 -5.73 0.55
CA VAL A 189 -0.85 -6.32 -0.70
C VAL A 189 -0.63 -5.18 -1.69
N TRP A 190 0.59 -5.01 -2.17
CA TRP A 190 0.95 -4.04 -3.20
C TRP A 190 1.22 -4.75 -4.52
N MET A 191 0.38 -4.47 -5.52
CA MET A 191 0.36 -5.16 -6.80
C MET A 191 0.67 -4.18 -7.94
N PRO A 192 1.91 -4.16 -8.46
CA PRO A 192 2.24 -3.37 -9.62
C PRO A 192 1.56 -3.95 -10.86
N LEU A 193 1.00 -3.07 -11.69
CA LEU A 193 0.26 -3.48 -12.88
C LEU A 193 1.12 -3.50 -14.14
N GLN A 194 2.44 -3.57 -13.95
CA GLN A 194 3.48 -3.58 -14.96
C GLN A 194 4.78 -4.11 -14.36
N GLN A 195 5.72 -4.56 -15.19
CA GLN A 195 7.10 -4.68 -14.73
C GLN A 195 7.56 -3.32 -14.20
N THR A 196 8.09 -3.31 -12.99
CA THR A 196 8.45 -2.07 -12.30
C THR A 196 9.95 -2.07 -12.04
N PRO A 197 10.76 -1.63 -13.03
CA PRO A 197 12.19 -1.48 -12.82
C PRO A 197 12.43 -0.40 -11.76
N ARG A 198 13.61 -0.41 -11.14
CA ARG A 198 13.99 0.52 -10.06
C ARG A 198 13.71 1.98 -10.40
N GLN A 199 13.95 2.39 -11.65
CA GLN A 199 13.78 3.77 -12.11
C GLN A 199 12.31 4.18 -12.23
N MET A 200 11.38 3.24 -12.28
CA MET A 200 9.94 3.52 -12.22
C MET A 200 9.46 3.78 -10.78
N GLY A 201 10.35 3.64 -9.80
CA GLY A 201 10.09 3.92 -8.39
C GLY A 201 9.21 2.87 -7.73
N PRO A 202 9.59 1.58 -7.66
CA PRO A 202 8.87 0.58 -6.86
C PRO A 202 8.89 0.95 -5.36
N LEU A 203 8.12 0.21 -4.56
CA LEU A 203 8.31 0.25 -3.11
C LEU A 203 9.72 -0.22 -2.73
N SER A 204 10.27 0.37 -1.69
CA SER A 204 11.48 -0.09 -1.00
C SER A 204 11.16 -0.30 0.47
N PHE A 205 11.66 -1.38 1.05
CA PHE A 205 11.31 -1.83 2.39
C PHE A 205 12.56 -1.90 3.27
N ALA A 206 12.51 -1.30 4.45
CA ALA A 206 13.52 -1.49 5.47
C ALA A 206 13.30 -2.84 6.16
N ARG A 207 14.33 -3.69 6.22
CA ARG A 207 14.22 -5.05 6.79
C ARG A 207 14.21 -4.98 8.32
N GLY A 208 13.03 -5.19 8.90
CA GLY A 208 12.80 -5.30 10.34
C GLY A 208 11.42 -4.75 10.73
N VAL A 209 10.55 -5.61 11.26
CA VAL A 209 9.18 -5.21 11.67
C VAL A 209 9.17 -4.27 12.88
N ASP A 210 10.22 -4.29 13.69
CA ASP A 210 10.41 -3.50 14.91
C ASP A 210 11.15 -2.18 14.68
N LEU A 211 11.53 -1.85 13.43
CA LEU A 211 12.27 -0.62 13.12
C LEU A 211 11.53 0.68 13.47
N HIS A 212 10.20 0.62 13.63
CA HIS A 212 9.44 1.74 14.16
C HIS A 212 9.91 2.20 15.54
N GLN A 213 10.45 1.29 16.35
CA GLN A 213 11.00 1.62 17.68
C GLN A 213 12.32 2.37 17.59
N LEU A 214 13.09 2.18 16.50
CA LEU A 214 14.37 2.87 16.30
C LEU A 214 14.18 4.38 16.08
N VAL A 215 13.03 4.77 15.53
CA VAL A 215 12.71 6.15 15.15
C VAL A 215 11.56 6.75 15.95
N ASP A 216 11.22 6.15 17.08
CA ASP A 216 10.09 6.53 17.95
C ASP A 216 10.20 7.97 18.49
N ASP A 217 11.44 8.41 18.72
CA ASP A 217 11.79 9.75 19.19
C ASP A 217 12.00 10.76 18.05
N VAL A 218 11.89 10.33 16.79
CA VAL A 218 11.99 11.25 15.64
C VAL A 218 10.66 12.01 15.50
N PRO A 219 10.64 13.34 15.67
CA PRO A 219 9.41 14.10 15.59
C PRO A 219 8.91 14.17 14.14
N PHE A 220 7.63 13.90 13.92
CA PHE A 220 7.01 14.09 12.62
C PHE A 220 6.95 15.59 12.26
N SER A 221 7.20 15.92 10.99
CA SER A 221 7.09 17.29 10.47
C SER A 221 6.03 17.34 9.38
N THR A 222 5.05 18.23 9.56
CA THR A 222 4.01 18.49 8.55
C THR A 222 4.41 19.54 7.51
N LYS A 223 5.62 20.10 7.63
CA LYS A 223 6.04 21.31 6.89
C LYS A 223 7.21 21.08 5.95
N ASP A 224 8.01 20.06 6.20
CA ASP A 224 9.24 19.80 5.47
C ASP A 224 9.67 18.33 5.58
N ALA A 225 10.71 17.97 4.83
CA ALA A 225 11.28 16.63 4.81
C ALA A 225 12.23 16.32 5.98
N SER A 226 12.12 17.01 7.14
CA SER A 226 13.02 16.77 8.27
C SER A 226 12.84 15.39 8.89
N TYR A 227 11.60 14.91 9.04
CA TYR A 227 11.30 13.56 9.53
C TYR A 227 11.93 12.51 8.61
N ASP A 228 11.66 12.61 7.31
CA ASP A 228 12.15 11.67 6.30
C ASP A 228 13.70 11.62 6.22
N ARG A 229 14.37 12.78 6.35
CA ARG A 229 15.85 12.84 6.48
C ARG A 229 16.35 12.19 7.77
N ALA A 230 15.69 12.44 8.89
CA ALA A 230 16.10 11.89 10.19
C ALA A 230 15.93 10.37 10.24
N VAL A 231 14.81 9.83 9.72
CA VAL A 231 14.60 8.38 9.56
C VAL A 231 15.67 7.78 8.65
N SER A 232 15.94 8.41 7.50
CA SER A 232 16.99 7.95 6.58
C SER A 232 18.37 7.91 7.25
N GLY A 233 18.70 8.94 8.04
CA GLY A 233 19.94 9.00 8.82
C GLY A 233 20.02 7.91 9.88
N ALA A 234 18.96 7.71 10.67
CA ALA A 234 18.88 6.67 11.68
C ALA A 234 19.05 5.26 11.08
N PHE A 235 18.43 4.99 9.94
CA PHE A 235 18.59 3.72 9.22
C PHE A 235 20.01 3.53 8.69
N ALA A 236 20.65 4.60 8.19
CA ALA A 236 22.03 4.54 7.73
C ALA A 236 23.01 4.27 8.90
N ASP A 237 22.84 4.98 10.02
CA ASP A 237 23.67 4.84 11.22
C ASP A 237 23.54 3.44 11.84
N ALA A 238 22.33 2.88 11.86
CA ALA A 238 22.06 1.52 12.31
C ALA A 238 22.37 0.44 11.26
N GLN A 239 22.84 0.83 10.07
CA GLN A 239 23.16 -0.08 8.95
C GLN A 239 21.99 -0.99 8.56
N VAL A 240 20.76 -0.45 8.59
CA VAL A 240 19.54 -1.16 8.23
C VAL A 240 19.61 -1.59 6.76
N SER A 241 19.35 -2.87 6.51
CA SER A 241 19.27 -3.38 5.14
C SER A 241 17.95 -2.93 4.49
N VAL A 242 18.03 -2.39 3.28
CA VAL A 242 16.86 -1.98 2.49
C VAL A 242 16.71 -2.89 1.27
N GLU A 243 15.50 -3.40 1.03
CA GLU A 243 15.11 -4.06 -0.21
C GLU A 243 14.51 -3.02 -1.16
N ASP A 244 15.21 -2.72 -2.25
CA ASP A 244 14.83 -1.69 -3.23
C ASP A 244 14.89 -2.24 -4.68
N GLY A 245 14.77 -3.56 -4.81
CA GLY A 245 14.78 -4.27 -6.08
C GLY A 245 13.50 -4.08 -6.93
N PRO A 246 13.61 -4.35 -8.25
CA PRO A 246 12.50 -4.21 -9.19
C PRO A 246 11.39 -5.25 -8.93
N PHE A 247 10.21 -5.04 -9.51
CA PHE A 247 9.14 -6.05 -9.52
C PHE A 247 8.95 -6.63 -10.92
N GLU A 248 8.85 -7.94 -10.98
CA GLU A 248 8.45 -8.66 -12.19
C GLU A 248 6.92 -8.60 -12.40
N LEU A 249 6.47 -8.85 -13.63
CA LEU A 249 5.04 -8.85 -13.93
C LEU A 249 4.36 -10.02 -13.22
N GLY A 250 3.33 -9.71 -12.42
CA GLY A 250 2.63 -10.71 -11.60
C GLY A 250 3.30 -11.01 -10.26
N GLU A 251 4.41 -10.35 -9.94
CA GLU A 251 4.96 -10.29 -8.59
C GLU A 251 4.19 -9.27 -7.75
N ILE A 252 3.94 -9.60 -6.48
CA ILE A 252 3.37 -8.69 -5.49
C ILE A 252 4.32 -8.57 -4.29
N SER A 253 4.13 -7.54 -3.48
CA SER A 253 4.62 -7.55 -2.10
C SER A 253 3.47 -7.58 -1.12
N VAL A 254 3.72 -8.17 0.05
CA VAL A 254 2.87 -8.06 1.22
C VAL A 254 3.69 -7.43 2.33
N HIS A 255 3.24 -6.33 2.91
CA HIS A 255 3.93 -5.66 4.00
C HIS A 255 2.99 -5.40 5.17
N SER A 256 3.46 -5.65 6.39
CA SER A 256 2.76 -5.35 7.63
C SER A 256 2.57 -3.84 7.78
N SER A 257 1.53 -3.42 8.50
CA SER A 257 1.33 -2.01 8.89
C SER A 257 2.53 -1.43 9.65
N LEU A 258 3.36 -2.27 10.27
CA LEU A 258 4.58 -1.86 10.98
C LEU A 258 5.84 -1.80 10.10
N CYS A 259 5.75 -2.24 8.85
CA CYS A 259 6.90 -2.24 7.95
C CYS A 259 7.22 -0.83 7.47
N PHE A 260 8.42 -0.36 7.83
CA PHE A 260 8.95 0.89 7.27
C PHE A 260 9.24 0.73 5.78
N HIS A 261 8.63 1.58 4.98
CA HIS A 261 8.78 1.56 3.54
C HIS A 261 8.73 2.98 2.93
N THR A 262 9.21 3.07 1.70
CA THR A 262 9.25 4.28 0.88
C THR A 262 8.98 3.87 -0.58
N ALA A 263 8.79 4.81 -1.49
CA ALA A 263 8.66 4.52 -2.92
C ALA A 263 9.46 5.50 -3.74
N GLY A 264 10.39 5.00 -4.57
CA GLY A 264 11.24 5.83 -5.43
C GLY A 264 10.49 6.83 -6.31
N PRO A 265 11.16 7.86 -6.86
CA PRO A 265 10.59 8.70 -7.90
C PRO A 265 10.36 7.89 -9.17
N ASN A 266 9.35 8.26 -9.96
CA ASN A 266 9.15 7.71 -11.30
C ASN A 266 9.98 8.50 -12.31
N ARG A 267 11.10 7.93 -12.73
CA ARG A 267 12.06 8.51 -13.66
C ARG A 267 11.94 7.92 -15.06
N THR A 268 10.73 7.53 -15.42
CA THR A 268 10.44 6.91 -16.72
C THR A 268 9.38 7.70 -17.46
N THR A 269 9.23 7.44 -18.75
CA THR A 269 8.21 8.09 -19.60
C THR A 269 6.82 7.49 -19.44
N ALA A 270 6.67 6.42 -18.65
CA ALA A 270 5.41 5.72 -18.46
C ALA A 270 4.91 5.84 -17.00
N PRO A 271 3.59 5.87 -16.76
CA PRO A 271 3.06 5.88 -15.41
C PRO A 271 3.25 4.52 -14.72
N ARG A 272 3.62 4.56 -13.44
CA ARG A 272 3.61 3.39 -12.55
C ARG A 272 2.23 3.27 -11.93
N MET A 273 1.49 2.22 -12.27
CA MET A 273 0.16 1.96 -11.70
C MET A 273 0.19 0.74 -10.78
N VAL A 274 -0.63 0.81 -9.74
CA VAL A 274 -0.67 -0.19 -8.67
C VAL A 274 -2.10 -0.31 -8.18
N LEU A 275 -2.51 -1.54 -7.88
CA LEU A 275 -3.61 -1.79 -6.95
C LEU A 275 -3.00 -2.18 -5.59
N ALA A 276 -3.28 -1.41 -4.56
CA ALA A 276 -2.90 -1.73 -3.19
C ALA A 276 -4.16 -2.10 -2.39
N THR A 277 -4.13 -3.20 -1.66
CA THR A 277 -5.27 -3.63 -0.85
C THR A 277 -4.81 -3.96 0.57
N THR A 278 -5.43 -3.30 1.54
CA THR A 278 -5.14 -3.49 2.96
C THR A 278 -6.12 -4.49 3.55
N TYR A 279 -5.60 -5.48 4.28
CA TYR A 279 -6.38 -6.49 4.98
C TYR A 279 -6.01 -6.52 6.47
N PHE A 280 -6.92 -7.02 7.29
CA PHE A 280 -6.70 -7.20 8.73
C PHE A 280 -7.30 -8.51 9.22
N ALA A 281 -6.74 -9.07 10.29
CA ALA A 281 -7.27 -10.30 10.90
C ALA A 281 -8.72 -10.12 11.39
N ASP A 282 -9.57 -11.11 11.13
CA ASP A 282 -10.94 -11.14 11.64
C ASP A 282 -10.97 -11.04 13.18
N GLY A 283 -12.02 -10.39 13.69
CA GLY A 283 -12.17 -10.10 15.12
C GLY A 283 -11.40 -8.88 15.62
N ALA A 284 -10.65 -8.17 14.76
CA ALA A 284 -10.06 -6.88 15.12
C ALA A 284 -11.14 -5.83 15.44
N LYS A 285 -10.78 -4.84 16.23
CA LYS A 285 -11.67 -3.77 16.68
C LYS A 285 -11.27 -2.43 16.09
N VAL A 286 -12.20 -1.49 16.08
CA VAL A 286 -11.84 -0.08 15.88
C VAL A 286 -11.08 0.39 17.13
N VAL A 287 -10.01 1.16 16.95
CA VAL A 287 -9.30 1.78 18.08
C VAL A 287 -10.29 2.61 18.94
N PRO A 288 -10.13 2.65 20.27
CA PRO A 288 -11.03 3.41 21.15
C PRO A 288 -11.12 4.91 20.84
N SER A 289 -10.07 5.47 20.22
CA SER A 289 -9.98 6.88 19.86
C SER A 289 -9.24 7.02 18.53
N PRO A 290 -9.94 6.92 17.38
CA PRO A 290 -9.35 7.16 16.07
C PRO A 290 -8.72 8.55 16.02
N THR A 291 -7.58 8.66 15.36
CA THR A 291 -6.84 9.92 15.24
C THR A 291 -7.07 10.54 13.87
N LEU A 292 -6.53 11.74 13.66
CA LEU A 292 -6.67 12.43 12.38
C LEU A 292 -5.82 11.83 11.27
N VAL A 293 -4.76 11.09 11.61
CA VAL A 293 -3.99 10.31 10.64
C VAL A 293 -4.84 9.18 10.05
N SER A 294 -5.89 8.74 10.76
CA SER A 294 -6.87 7.80 10.23
C SER A 294 -7.78 8.41 9.15
N GLY A 295 -7.73 9.73 8.91
CA GLY A 295 -8.50 10.41 7.87
C GLY A 295 -10.02 10.20 8.00
N GLU A 296 -10.71 10.14 6.85
CA GLU A 296 -12.15 9.83 6.73
C GLU A 296 -12.43 8.33 6.95
N TRP A 297 -11.86 7.72 7.99
CA TRP A 297 -11.87 6.26 8.16
C TRP A 297 -13.27 5.62 8.19
N GLN A 298 -14.30 6.38 8.56
CA GLN A 298 -15.68 5.91 8.54
C GLN A 298 -16.14 5.54 7.13
N GLN A 299 -15.53 6.09 6.07
CA GLN A 299 -15.80 5.66 4.70
C GLN A 299 -15.37 4.21 4.46
N PHE A 300 -14.30 3.76 5.12
CA PHE A 300 -13.75 2.41 5.00
C PHE A 300 -14.43 1.41 5.96
N LEU A 301 -14.90 1.89 7.13
CA LEU A 301 -15.59 1.09 8.15
C LEU A 301 -17.01 1.63 8.45
N PRO A 302 -17.91 1.74 7.46
CA PRO A 302 -19.19 2.40 7.67
C PRO A 302 -20.05 1.65 8.70
N GLY A 303 -20.48 2.40 9.73
CA GLY A 303 -21.29 1.89 10.82
C GLY A 303 -20.50 1.29 12.00
N ALA A 304 -19.20 1.05 11.85
CA ALA A 304 -18.36 0.57 12.96
C ALA A 304 -18.21 1.65 14.04
N GLN A 305 -18.16 1.23 15.31
CA GLN A 305 -17.98 2.14 16.46
C GLN A 305 -16.61 1.92 17.13
N PRO A 306 -15.97 2.99 17.67
CA PRO A 306 -14.75 2.86 18.46
C PRO A 306 -14.86 1.81 19.57
N GLY A 307 -13.87 0.91 19.65
CA GLY A 307 -13.82 -0.18 20.63
C GLY A 307 -14.67 -1.42 20.31
N GLU A 308 -15.46 -1.39 19.23
CA GLU A 308 -16.25 -2.53 18.77
C GLU A 308 -15.53 -3.34 17.70
N VAL A 309 -15.93 -4.60 17.55
CA VAL A 309 -15.42 -5.49 16.49
C VAL A 309 -15.83 -4.93 15.13
N ILE A 310 -14.88 -4.93 14.19
CA ILE A 310 -15.14 -4.50 12.82
C ILE A 310 -15.82 -5.65 12.08
N ASP A 311 -17.13 -5.54 11.93
CA ASP A 311 -17.96 -6.47 11.15
C ASP A 311 -19.00 -5.70 10.35
N THR A 312 -18.55 -5.07 9.26
CA THR A 312 -19.42 -4.30 8.36
C THR A 312 -19.56 -5.01 7.00
N PRO A 313 -20.63 -4.76 6.24
CA PRO A 313 -20.76 -5.27 4.87
C PRO A 313 -19.64 -4.83 3.92
N MET A 314 -18.93 -3.73 4.25
CA MET A 314 -17.81 -3.21 3.47
C MET A 314 -16.47 -3.85 3.84
N ASN A 315 -16.43 -4.66 4.90
CA ASN A 315 -15.23 -5.37 5.36
C ASN A 315 -15.49 -6.87 5.42
N PRO A 316 -15.85 -7.51 4.29
CA PRO A 316 -16.14 -8.95 4.26
C PRO A 316 -14.87 -9.76 4.53
N ILE A 317 -15.08 -10.99 5.04
CA ILE A 317 -14.04 -12.02 5.11
C ILE A 317 -13.72 -12.52 3.70
N VAL A 318 -12.43 -12.73 3.41
CA VAL A 318 -11.94 -13.02 2.04
C VAL A 318 -10.88 -14.12 1.97
N SER A 319 -10.74 -14.98 2.99
CA SER A 319 -9.74 -16.06 3.07
C SER A 319 -10.32 -17.48 2.90
#